data_AF-A0A3D6DCX7-F1
#
_entry.id   AF-A0A3D6DCX7-F1
#
_cell.length_a   1.000
_cell.length_b   1.000
_cell.length_c   1.000
_cell.angle_alpha   90.00
_cell.angle_beta   90.00
_cell.angle_gamma   90.00
#
_symmetry.space_group_name_H-M   'P 1'
#
loop_
_entity.id
_entity.type
_entity.pdbx_description
1 polymer ?
#
loop_
_entity_poly.entity_id
_entity_poly.type
_entity_poly.pdbx_seq_one_letter_code
_entity_poly.pdbx_strand_id
1 'polypeptide(L)'
;MGCLVGFLLFLLGWYFWGRVESEVEGKGTTLNSNDPPSLNTSILDSKVIDEPSACGVNTVESRESTFNEPRKTIEKTCVPPYLQQLYHIIMERKGYLIHVTEAANLPSILKHQAILSMNMLEEMEITPHFMSTDISRDLDCRNNTENYVKLALDESYPMFNAAIYHGRLKRPAIIMIHPRIILEKPVKIAPKNSASNNYFFVSSLSEDEKIKLLDFDRIYKPIRSWEEYEILKDSKQAEILVKDAVPLAYFMKILVPRGYQIDRNLAGNVVVVPCDTRSFLRYSFAERCKRWW
;
A
#
# COMPACT_ATOMS: atom_id res chain seq x y z
N MET A 1 18.48 43.86 -7.97
CA MET A 1 19.38 42.95 -7.24
C MET A 1 18.62 42.28 -6.08
N GLY A 2 17.72 41.32 -6.39
CA GLY A 2 16.83 40.74 -5.37
C GLY A 2 16.50 39.25 -5.57
N CYS A 3 17.29 38.51 -6.35
CA CYS A 3 17.01 37.11 -6.70
C CYS A 3 17.90 36.08 -5.98
N LEU A 4 18.82 36.49 -5.09
CA LEU A 4 19.77 35.55 -4.46
C LEU A 4 19.50 35.23 -2.99
N VAL A 5 18.55 35.89 -2.33
CA VAL A 5 18.28 35.66 -0.89
C VAL A 5 17.32 34.49 -0.66
N GLY A 6 16.48 34.14 -1.65
CA GLY A 6 15.56 32.99 -1.55
C GLY A 6 16.24 31.61 -1.62
N PHE A 7 17.44 31.54 -2.21
CA PHE A 7 18.18 30.28 -2.36
C PHE A 7 18.97 29.88 -1.10
N LEU A 8 19.26 30.82 -0.19
CA LEU A 8 19.98 30.52 1.06
C LEU A 8 19.05 30.03 2.19
N LEU A 9 17.78 30.46 2.19
CA LEU A 9 16.74 29.91 3.07
C LEU A 9 16.32 28.48 2.64
N PHE A 10 16.64 28.10 1.40
CA PHE A 10 16.43 26.78 0.80
C PHE A 10 17.28 25.66 1.46
N LEU A 11 18.38 25.99 2.13
CA LEU A 11 19.26 25.01 2.80
C LEU A 11 18.96 24.88 4.30
N LEU A 12 18.63 25.95 4.99
CA LEU A 12 18.49 25.94 6.45
C LEU A 12 17.19 25.27 6.95
N GLY A 13 16.09 25.39 6.20
CA GLY A 13 14.82 24.74 6.56
C GLY A 13 14.83 23.22 6.39
N TRP A 14 15.62 22.68 5.45
CA TRP A 14 15.80 21.24 5.25
C TRP A 14 16.93 20.66 6.13
N TYR A 15 18.00 21.41 6.39
CA TYR A 15 19.07 20.97 7.30
C TYR A 15 18.59 20.76 8.75
N PHE A 16 17.56 21.49 9.19
CA PHE A 16 17.06 21.34 10.57
C PHE A 16 16.22 20.07 10.78
N TRP A 17 15.60 19.52 9.72
CA TRP A 17 14.90 18.24 9.79
C TRP A 17 15.83 17.05 9.58
N GLY A 18 16.91 17.20 8.80
CA GLY A 18 17.89 16.12 8.56
C GLY A 18 18.96 15.93 9.65
N ARG A 19 19.16 16.88 10.56
CA ARG A 19 20.23 16.81 11.58
C ARG A 19 19.83 16.09 12.87
N VAL A 20 18.52 15.94 13.14
CA VAL A 20 18.03 15.20 14.31
C VAL A 20 18.20 13.69 14.13
N GLU A 21 18.35 13.20 12.89
CA GLU A 21 18.47 11.76 12.59
C GLU A 21 19.92 11.25 12.57
N SER A 22 20.94 12.12 12.54
CA SER A 22 22.35 11.70 12.44
C SER A 22 23.09 11.51 13.77
N GLU A 23 22.46 11.78 14.93
CA GLU A 23 23.12 11.66 16.25
C GLU A 23 22.78 10.37 17.02
N VAL A 24 21.94 9.48 16.48
CA VAL A 24 21.58 8.21 17.15
C VAL A 24 22.44 7.01 16.68
N GLU A 25 23.10 7.09 15.53
CA GLU A 25 24.01 6.05 15.04
C GLU A 25 25.47 6.50 15.15
N GLY A 26 26.08 6.32 16.32
CA GLY A 26 27.49 6.71 16.45
C GLY A 26 28.16 6.51 17.80
N LYS A 27 27.94 5.40 18.52
CA LYS A 27 28.89 4.91 19.53
C LYS A 27 28.92 3.39 19.62
N GLY A 28 29.73 2.78 18.75
CA GLY A 28 30.34 1.48 18.99
C GLY A 28 31.85 1.64 19.01
N THR A 29 32.47 1.43 20.18
CA THR A 29 33.91 1.12 20.27
C THR A 29 34.15 0.11 21.39
N THR A 30 34.71 -1.00 20.94
CA THR A 30 35.30 -2.18 21.57
C THR A 30 36.28 -1.93 22.71
N LEU A 31 36.36 -2.87 23.67
CA LEU A 31 37.62 -3.26 24.33
C LEU A 31 37.66 -4.79 24.58
N ASN A 32 38.74 -5.40 24.10
CA ASN A 32 39.21 -6.77 24.30
C ASN A 32 39.69 -7.01 25.74
N SER A 33 39.62 -8.26 26.23
CA SER A 33 40.82 -9.10 26.53
C SER A 33 40.49 -10.33 27.41
N ASN A 34 40.95 -11.50 26.93
CA ASN A 34 41.67 -12.58 27.63
C ASN A 34 41.16 -13.15 28.98
N ASP A 35 40.73 -14.42 28.96
CA ASP A 35 41.34 -15.56 29.70
C ASP A 35 40.42 -16.83 29.67
N PRO A 36 40.95 -18.07 29.50
CA PRO A 36 40.27 -19.34 29.78
C PRO A 36 40.87 -20.01 31.05
N PRO A 37 40.58 -21.28 31.42
CA PRO A 37 39.39 -22.14 31.31
C PRO A 37 38.97 -22.76 32.68
N SER A 38 37.85 -23.47 32.77
CA SER A 38 37.78 -24.68 33.63
C SER A 38 36.65 -25.65 33.25
N LEU A 39 37.03 -26.93 33.23
CA LEU A 39 36.19 -28.12 33.14
C LEU A 39 35.16 -28.17 34.28
N ASN A 40 33.97 -28.73 34.01
CA ASN A 40 33.55 -29.92 34.76
C ASN A 40 32.45 -30.75 34.09
N THR A 41 32.57 -32.04 34.34
CA THR A 41 31.86 -33.22 33.83
C THR A 41 30.67 -33.64 34.68
N SER A 42 29.62 -34.21 34.06
CA SER A 42 28.76 -35.33 34.54
C SER A 42 27.61 -35.50 33.51
N ILE A 43 27.40 -36.59 32.76
CA ILE A 43 27.15 -38.03 33.04
C ILE A 43 25.84 -38.31 33.81
N LEU A 44 25.10 -39.31 33.27
CA LEU A 44 23.88 -40.04 33.71
C LEU A 44 22.59 -39.58 33.02
N ASP A 45 22.09 -40.32 32.02
CA ASP A 45 21.29 -41.58 32.08
C ASP A 45 19.79 -41.24 32.13
N SER A 46 18.82 -41.94 31.54
CA SER A 46 18.68 -43.15 30.71
C SER A 46 17.16 -43.30 30.43
N LYS A 47 16.78 -44.35 29.66
CA LYS A 47 15.44 -44.97 29.49
C LYS A 47 14.61 -44.52 28.27
N VAL A 48 14.54 -45.35 27.21
CA VAL A 48 13.83 -46.65 27.02
C VAL A 48 12.34 -46.46 26.79
N ILE A 49 11.89 -46.67 25.54
CA ILE A 49 10.59 -47.25 25.20
C ILE A 49 10.78 -48.11 23.94
N ASP A 50 10.71 -49.42 24.12
CA ASP A 50 10.38 -50.41 23.08
C ASP A 50 9.03 -51.02 23.47
N GLU A 51 8.06 -51.08 22.55
CA GLU A 51 7.08 -52.18 22.49
C GLU A 51 6.61 -52.41 21.03
N PRO A 52 6.38 -53.67 20.61
CA PRO A 52 6.04 -54.02 19.23
C PRO A 52 4.58 -54.49 19.00
N SER A 53 4.19 -54.39 17.72
CA SER A 53 3.40 -55.37 16.93
C SER A 53 1.92 -55.74 17.24
N ALA A 54 1.16 -55.65 16.15
CA ALA A 54 0.23 -56.65 15.59
C ALA A 54 -1.30 -56.59 15.89
N CYS A 55 -2.01 -56.40 14.77
CA CYS A 55 -3.22 -57.08 14.28
C CYS A 55 -4.46 -57.22 15.18
N GLY A 56 -5.52 -56.52 14.76
CA GLY A 56 -6.90 -56.88 15.06
C GLY A 56 -7.83 -56.32 13.98
N VAL A 57 -8.17 -57.16 13.00
CA VAL A 57 -9.22 -56.90 12.00
C VAL A 57 -10.56 -57.03 12.71
N ASN A 58 -11.34 -55.95 12.76
CA ASN A 58 -12.76 -55.99 13.11
C ASN A 58 -13.56 -55.30 12.00
N THR A 59 -14.24 -56.12 11.21
CA THR A 59 -15.37 -55.74 10.37
C THR A 59 -16.51 -55.25 11.25
N VAL A 60 -16.91 -53.99 11.06
CA VAL A 60 -18.16 -53.43 11.60
C VAL A 60 -18.88 -52.71 10.46
N GLU A 61 -20.05 -53.22 10.12
CA GLU A 61 -21.06 -52.55 9.29
C GLU A 61 -21.38 -51.17 9.85
N SER A 62 -21.21 -50.13 9.04
CA SER A 62 -21.66 -48.77 9.36
C SER A 62 -22.56 -48.23 8.25
N ARG A 63 -23.85 -48.39 8.51
CA ARG A 63 -24.96 -47.43 8.33
C ARG A 63 -24.65 -46.21 7.45
N GLU A 64 -25.44 -46.07 6.39
CA GLU A 64 -25.65 -44.81 5.66
C GLU A 64 -26.02 -43.69 6.63
N SER A 65 -25.04 -42.82 6.89
CA SER A 65 -25.21 -41.56 7.61
C SER A 65 -25.36 -40.46 6.57
N THR A 66 -26.60 -40.04 6.32
CA THR A 66 -26.91 -38.84 5.55
C THR A 66 -26.38 -37.63 6.29
N PHE A 67 -25.17 -37.20 5.92
CA PHE A 67 -24.59 -35.92 6.33
C PHE A 67 -25.37 -34.79 5.62
N ASN A 68 -26.43 -34.30 6.26
CA ASN A 68 -27.01 -33.00 5.91
C ASN A 68 -26.02 -31.93 6.38
N GLU A 69 -25.16 -31.47 5.48
CA GLU A 69 -24.39 -30.25 5.72
C GLU A 69 -25.37 -29.07 5.91
N PRO A 70 -25.22 -28.27 6.98
CA PRO A 70 -25.99 -27.05 7.12
C PRO A 70 -25.57 -26.10 6.00
N ARG A 71 -26.50 -25.83 5.07
CA ARG A 71 -26.44 -24.74 4.11
C ARG A 71 -26.08 -23.46 4.89
N LYS A 72 -24.84 -23.00 4.76
CA LYS A 72 -24.44 -21.66 5.21
C LYS A 72 -25.36 -20.67 4.49
N THR A 73 -26.33 -20.14 5.22
CA THR A 73 -27.12 -19.01 4.80
C THR A 73 -26.13 -17.88 4.54
N ILE A 74 -25.94 -17.52 3.27
CA ILE A 74 -25.14 -16.36 2.90
C ILE A 74 -25.91 -15.15 3.44
N GLU A 75 -25.50 -14.65 4.60
CA GLU A 75 -25.96 -13.36 5.09
C GLU A 75 -25.64 -12.34 4.00
N LYS A 76 -26.68 -11.77 3.38
CA LYS A 76 -26.56 -10.57 2.57
C LYS A 76 -26.03 -9.48 3.51
N THR A 77 -24.72 -9.27 3.52
CA THR A 77 -24.12 -8.15 4.23
C THR A 77 -24.64 -6.88 3.56
N CYS A 78 -25.39 -6.08 4.33
CA CYS A 78 -25.88 -4.80 3.86
C CYS A 78 -24.68 -3.84 3.78
N VAL A 79 -24.38 -3.32 2.60
CA VAL A 79 -23.28 -2.35 2.43
C VAL A 79 -23.65 -1.07 3.19
N PRO A 80 -22.81 -0.60 4.13
CA PRO A 80 -23.10 0.60 4.90
C PRO A 80 -23.41 1.82 4.01
N PRO A 81 -24.40 2.66 4.36
CA PRO A 81 -24.79 3.81 3.54
C PRO A 81 -23.64 4.79 3.22
N TYR A 82 -22.70 4.95 4.14
CA TYR A 82 -21.54 5.83 3.95
C TYR A 82 -20.60 5.31 2.83
N LEU A 83 -20.47 3.99 2.66
CA LEU A 83 -19.67 3.41 1.57
C LEU A 83 -20.36 3.57 0.22
N GLN A 84 -21.70 3.50 0.19
CA GLN A 84 -22.47 3.80 -1.02
C GLN A 84 -22.28 5.26 -1.42
N GLN A 85 -22.37 6.20 -0.47
CA GLN A 85 -22.12 7.62 -0.73
C GLN A 85 -20.70 7.87 -1.24
N LEU A 86 -19.70 7.29 -0.59
CA LEU A 86 -18.30 7.39 -1.03
C LEU A 86 -18.11 6.84 -2.45
N TYR A 87 -18.69 5.69 -2.76
CA TYR A 87 -18.69 5.11 -4.10
C TYR A 87 -19.27 6.09 -5.13
N HIS A 88 -20.44 6.66 -4.87
CA HIS A 88 -21.08 7.62 -5.76
C HIS A 88 -20.21 8.86 -5.99
N ILE A 89 -19.65 9.44 -4.93
CA ILE A 89 -18.75 10.61 -5.03
C ILE A 89 -17.53 10.29 -5.90
N ILE A 90 -16.88 9.15 -5.69
CA ILE A 90 -15.71 8.76 -6.49
C ILE A 90 -16.10 8.54 -7.95
N MET A 91 -17.23 7.86 -8.19
CA MET A 91 -17.74 7.61 -9.54
C MET A 91 -18.06 8.90 -10.29
N GLU A 92 -18.70 9.88 -9.63
CA GLU A 92 -19.06 11.17 -10.21
C GLU A 92 -17.85 12.07 -10.47
N ARG A 93 -16.86 12.05 -9.57
CA ARG A 93 -15.69 12.95 -9.67
C ARG A 93 -14.64 12.43 -10.64
N LYS A 94 -14.23 11.17 -10.51
CA LYS A 94 -13.10 10.60 -11.24
C LYS A 94 -13.46 9.32 -12.00
N GLY A 95 -14.34 8.50 -11.44
CA GLY A 95 -14.71 7.20 -11.98
C GLY A 95 -13.78 6.05 -11.59
N TYR A 96 -12.67 6.32 -10.89
CA TYR A 96 -11.68 5.31 -10.52
C TYR A 96 -10.84 5.71 -9.30
N LEU A 97 -10.26 4.70 -8.66
CA LEU A 97 -9.17 4.81 -7.70
C LEU A 97 -7.84 4.48 -8.39
N ILE A 98 -6.71 4.85 -7.77
CA ILE A 98 -5.40 4.74 -8.40
C ILE A 98 -4.43 3.97 -7.50
N HIS A 99 -3.79 2.96 -8.07
CA HIS A 99 -2.56 2.39 -7.51
C HIS A 99 -1.38 2.69 -8.44
N VAL A 100 -0.30 3.22 -7.88
CA VAL A 100 0.95 3.49 -8.62
C VAL A 100 2.02 2.56 -8.12
N THR A 101 2.74 1.94 -9.06
CA THR A 101 3.81 0.98 -8.78
C THR A 101 4.91 1.10 -9.83
N GLU A 102 6.05 0.45 -9.64
CA GLU A 102 7.04 0.29 -10.71
C GLU A 102 6.52 -0.68 -11.77
N ALA A 103 6.75 -0.38 -13.05
CA ALA A 103 6.33 -1.25 -14.14
C ALA A 103 6.91 -2.66 -14.00
N ALA A 104 8.11 -2.80 -13.43
CA ALA A 104 8.74 -4.08 -13.13
C ALA A 104 7.95 -4.98 -12.15
N ASN A 105 7.00 -4.42 -11.38
CA ASN A 105 6.12 -5.19 -10.49
C ASN A 105 4.93 -5.81 -11.23
N LEU A 106 4.59 -5.32 -12.43
CA LEU A 106 3.41 -5.78 -13.18
C LEU A 106 3.41 -7.29 -13.49
N PRO A 107 4.53 -7.95 -13.87
CA PRO A 107 4.53 -9.39 -14.08
C PRO A 107 4.08 -10.17 -12.84
N SER A 108 4.54 -9.77 -11.65
CA SER A 108 4.11 -10.38 -10.39
C SER A 108 2.63 -10.12 -10.11
N ILE A 109 2.18 -8.86 -10.20
CA ILE A 109 0.78 -8.47 -10.00
C ILE A 109 -0.16 -9.28 -10.92
N LEU A 110 0.20 -9.43 -12.19
CA LEU A 110 -0.61 -10.16 -13.16
C LEU A 110 -0.54 -11.68 -12.95
N LYS A 111 0.63 -12.22 -12.59
CA LYS A 111 0.78 -13.65 -12.24
C LYS A 111 -0.10 -14.02 -11.05
N HIS A 112 -0.15 -13.17 -10.03
CA HIS A 112 -0.96 -13.37 -8.83
C HIS A 112 -2.41 -12.88 -8.98
N GLN A 113 -2.77 -12.32 -10.15
CA GLN A 113 -4.10 -11.79 -10.45
C GLN A 113 -4.59 -10.77 -9.40
N ALA A 114 -3.68 -10.04 -8.75
CA ALA A 114 -3.99 -9.06 -7.71
C ALA A 114 -2.81 -8.12 -7.39
N ILE A 115 -3.12 -6.92 -6.90
CA ILE A 115 -2.18 -6.16 -6.05
C ILE A 115 -2.32 -6.70 -4.63
N LEU A 116 -1.20 -7.10 -4.03
CA LEU A 116 -1.16 -7.68 -2.68
C LEU A 116 -0.77 -6.62 -1.66
N SER A 117 -1.27 -6.75 -0.43
CA SER A 117 -0.82 -5.98 0.73
C SER A 117 0.62 -6.33 1.09
N MET A 118 1.26 -5.50 1.91
CA MET A 118 2.63 -5.76 2.38
C MET A 118 2.73 -7.08 3.13
N ASN A 119 1.80 -7.35 4.04
CA ASN A 119 1.78 -8.60 4.79
C ASN A 119 1.66 -9.83 3.86
N MET A 120 0.79 -9.76 2.84
CA MET A 120 0.67 -10.85 1.87
C MET A 120 1.92 -11.03 1.00
N LEU A 121 2.60 -9.94 0.65
CA LEU A 121 3.87 -10.01 -0.09
C LEU A 121 4.96 -10.69 0.76
N GLU A 122 5.02 -10.38 2.05
CA GLU A 122 5.95 -11.00 3.00
C GLU A 122 5.65 -12.50 3.18
N GLU A 123 4.38 -12.86 3.41
CA GLU A 123 3.94 -14.26 3.52
C GLU A 123 4.25 -15.10 2.27
N MET A 124 4.26 -14.47 1.08
CA MET A 124 4.55 -15.11 -0.19
C MET A 124 6.01 -14.96 -0.63
N GLU A 125 6.88 -14.36 0.20
CA GLU A 125 8.29 -14.09 -0.10
C GLU A 125 8.50 -13.31 -1.42
N ILE A 126 7.61 -12.37 -1.72
CA ILE A 126 7.65 -11.52 -2.90
C ILE A 126 8.22 -10.16 -2.52
N THR A 127 9.40 -9.82 -3.05
CA THR A 127 9.99 -8.49 -2.88
C THR A 127 9.65 -7.58 -4.07
N PRO A 128 8.71 -6.61 -3.94
CA PRO A 128 8.44 -5.67 -5.00
C PRO A 128 9.51 -4.57 -5.06
N HIS A 129 9.55 -3.86 -6.18
CA HIS A 129 10.23 -2.57 -6.26
C HIS A 129 9.40 -1.51 -5.53
N PHE A 130 9.87 -1.11 -4.33
CA PHE A 130 9.16 -0.18 -3.48
C PHE A 130 9.25 1.28 -3.95
N MET A 131 8.10 1.96 -3.89
CA MET A 131 8.02 3.42 -4.00
C MET A 131 8.30 4.10 -2.65
N SER A 132 7.94 3.47 -1.54
CA SER A 132 8.08 3.99 -0.17
C SER A 132 9.50 3.82 0.38
N THR A 133 9.84 4.59 1.43
CA THR A 133 11.06 4.40 2.23
C THR A 133 10.84 3.35 3.32
N ASP A 134 11.91 2.80 3.90
CA ASP A 134 11.83 1.89 5.05
C ASP A 134 11.04 2.51 6.20
N ILE A 135 11.38 3.76 6.56
CA ILE A 135 10.66 4.53 7.60
C ILE A 135 9.14 4.58 7.34
N SER A 136 8.73 4.78 6.10
CA SER A 136 7.29 4.81 5.75
C SER A 136 6.65 3.44 5.93
N ARG A 137 7.36 2.34 5.68
CA ARG A 137 6.85 0.99 5.91
C ARG A 137 6.79 0.66 7.39
N ASP A 138 7.81 1.06 8.16
CA ASP A 138 7.80 0.90 9.62
C ASP A 138 6.64 1.65 10.27
N LEU A 139 6.33 2.86 9.79
CA LEU A 139 5.16 3.61 10.22
C LEU A 139 3.86 2.87 9.87
N ASP A 140 3.80 2.23 8.69
CA ASP A 140 2.62 1.48 8.29
C ASP A 140 2.39 0.26 9.19
N CYS A 141 3.47 -0.46 9.55
CA CYS A 141 3.47 -1.57 10.50
C CYS A 141 3.02 -1.12 11.90
N ARG A 142 3.57 -0.01 12.40
CA ARG A 142 3.16 0.57 13.69
C ARG A 142 1.68 0.94 13.71
N ASN A 143 1.15 1.32 12.55
CA ASN A 143 -0.23 1.77 12.38
C ASN A 143 -1.19 0.65 11.96
N ASN A 144 -0.74 -0.61 11.87
CA ASN A 144 -1.52 -1.78 11.44
C ASN A 144 -2.18 -1.59 10.06
N THR A 145 -1.42 -1.01 9.12
CA THR A 145 -1.86 -0.74 7.73
C THR A 145 -1.14 -1.59 6.68
N GLU A 146 -0.13 -2.37 7.09
CA GLU A 146 0.60 -3.37 6.29
C GLU A 146 -0.32 -4.45 5.69
N ASN A 147 -1.45 -4.70 6.35
CA ASN A 147 -2.51 -5.59 5.89
C ASN A 147 -3.41 -5.00 4.79
N TYR A 148 -3.12 -3.79 4.30
CA TYR A 148 -3.96 -3.08 3.36
C TYR A 148 -3.19 -2.61 2.12
N VAL A 149 -3.85 -2.70 0.96
CA VAL A 149 -3.42 -2.04 -0.27
C VAL A 149 -3.93 -0.60 -0.25
N LYS A 150 -3.02 0.36 -0.40
CA LYS A 150 -3.35 1.78 -0.45
C LYS A 150 -3.70 2.22 -1.88
N LEU A 151 -4.87 2.84 -2.01
CA LEU A 151 -5.37 3.41 -3.25
C LEU A 151 -5.55 4.92 -3.10
N ALA A 152 -4.91 5.69 -3.97
CA ALA A 152 -5.06 7.14 -4.02
C ALA A 152 -6.36 7.52 -4.74
N LEU A 153 -6.92 8.66 -4.36
CA LEU A 153 -8.11 9.24 -4.99
C LEU A 153 -7.77 10.02 -6.28
N ASP A 154 -6.56 10.57 -6.40
CA ASP A 154 -6.18 11.42 -7.54
C ASP A 154 -4.70 11.21 -7.95
N GLU A 155 -4.37 11.41 -9.23
CA GLU A 155 -3.01 11.24 -9.75
C GLU A 155 -2.02 12.23 -9.16
N SER A 156 -2.54 13.37 -8.70
CA SER A 156 -1.76 14.45 -8.12
C SER A 156 -1.48 14.20 -6.63
N TYR A 157 -1.52 12.94 -6.18
CA TYR A 157 -1.10 12.48 -4.87
C TYR A 157 0.37 12.83 -4.61
N PRO A 158 0.71 13.60 -3.55
CA PRO A 158 2.05 14.15 -3.34
C PRO A 158 3.18 13.13 -3.34
N MET A 159 2.97 11.92 -2.81
CA MET A 159 4.07 10.96 -2.72
C MET A 159 4.49 10.39 -4.08
N PHE A 160 3.62 10.40 -5.10
CA PHE A 160 4.03 9.95 -6.44
C PHE A 160 5.11 10.88 -6.99
N ASN A 161 4.90 12.20 -6.88
CA ASN A 161 5.88 13.20 -7.31
C ASN A 161 7.18 13.12 -6.49
N ALA A 162 7.07 12.97 -5.17
CA ALA A 162 8.24 12.80 -4.32
C ALA A 162 9.05 11.55 -4.69
N ALA A 163 8.40 10.41 -4.92
CA ALA A 163 9.09 9.18 -5.30
C ALA A 163 9.76 9.27 -6.68
N ILE A 164 9.13 9.94 -7.65
CA ILE A 164 9.72 10.21 -8.97
C ILE A 164 10.95 11.11 -8.82
N TYR A 165 10.85 12.18 -8.03
CA TYR A 165 11.92 13.15 -7.81
C TYR A 165 13.14 12.50 -7.15
N HIS A 166 12.92 11.69 -6.10
CA HIS A 166 13.98 10.98 -5.39
C HIS A 166 14.46 9.71 -6.11
N GLY A 167 13.99 9.43 -7.33
CA GLY A 167 14.43 8.28 -8.11
C GLY A 167 14.00 6.91 -7.58
N ARG A 168 13.07 6.87 -6.60
CA ARG A 168 12.43 5.66 -6.08
C ARG A 168 11.37 5.09 -7.02
N LEU A 169 10.78 5.96 -7.85
CA LEU A 169 9.83 5.60 -8.91
C LEU A 169 10.37 6.05 -10.27
N LYS A 170 11.09 5.17 -10.94
CA LYS A 170 11.78 5.39 -12.22
C LYS A 170 10.85 5.19 -13.41
N ARG A 171 10.11 4.08 -13.45
CA ARG A 171 9.24 3.67 -14.57
C ARG A 171 7.82 3.38 -14.07
N PRO A 172 7.04 4.42 -13.70
CA PRO A 172 5.71 4.23 -13.12
C PRO A 172 4.78 3.43 -14.04
N ALA A 173 4.08 2.46 -13.46
CA ALA A 173 2.84 1.92 -13.98
C ALA A 173 1.68 2.40 -13.11
N ILE A 174 0.54 2.68 -13.73
CA ILE A 174 -0.63 3.26 -13.07
C ILE A 174 -1.80 2.34 -13.31
N ILE A 175 -2.35 1.79 -12.24
CA ILE A 175 -3.46 0.85 -12.29
C ILE A 175 -4.72 1.60 -11.84
N MET A 176 -5.66 1.76 -12.76
CA MET A 176 -6.97 2.35 -12.48
C MET A 176 -7.91 1.27 -11.97
N ILE A 177 -8.41 1.45 -10.75
CA ILE A 177 -9.22 0.47 -10.01
C ILE A 177 -10.67 0.94 -9.97
N HIS A 178 -11.59 0.04 -10.28
CA HIS A 178 -13.01 0.30 -10.25
C HIS A 178 -13.49 0.53 -8.80
N PRO A 179 -14.18 1.64 -8.49
CA PRO A 179 -14.57 2.00 -7.11
C PRO A 179 -15.50 0.99 -6.42
N ARG A 180 -16.16 0.10 -7.18
CA ARG A 180 -17.00 -0.99 -6.63
C ARG A 180 -16.29 -1.83 -5.56
N ILE A 181 -14.95 -1.88 -5.58
CA ILE A 181 -14.17 -2.58 -4.55
C ILE A 181 -14.49 -2.10 -3.13
N ILE A 182 -14.86 -0.83 -2.97
CA ILE A 182 -15.29 -0.23 -1.69
C ILE A 182 -16.54 -0.91 -1.14
N LEU A 183 -17.41 -1.41 -2.01
CA LEU A 183 -18.68 -2.04 -1.64
C LEU A 183 -18.53 -3.55 -1.35
N GLU A 184 -17.49 -4.17 -1.93
CA GLU A 184 -17.32 -5.63 -1.96
C GLU A 184 -16.18 -6.14 -1.06
N LYS A 185 -15.29 -5.25 -0.59
CA LYS A 185 -14.15 -5.58 0.26
C LYS A 185 -14.16 -4.79 1.57
N PRO A 186 -13.60 -5.33 2.66
CA PRO A 186 -13.32 -4.53 3.85
C PRO A 186 -12.35 -3.39 3.51
N VAL A 187 -12.77 -2.16 3.78
CA VAL A 187 -11.96 -0.96 3.55
C VAL A 187 -11.79 -0.13 4.81
N LYS A 188 -10.68 0.61 4.88
CA LYS A 188 -10.48 1.73 5.79
C LYS A 188 -10.25 3.00 4.99
N ILE A 189 -10.59 4.13 5.57
CA ILE A 189 -10.41 5.47 5.03
C ILE A 189 -9.25 6.10 5.76
N ALA A 190 -8.30 6.66 5.02
CA ALA A 190 -7.22 7.47 5.59
C ALA A 190 -7.34 8.88 5.03
N PRO A 191 -7.95 9.84 5.76
CA PRO A 191 -8.07 11.23 5.31
C PRO A 191 -6.72 11.93 5.13
N LYS A 192 -5.68 11.42 5.79
CA LYS A 192 -4.28 11.85 5.66
C LYS A 192 -3.37 10.63 5.76
N ASN A 193 -2.13 10.78 5.31
CA ASN A 193 -1.13 9.70 5.40
C ASN A 193 -0.77 9.34 6.86
N SER A 194 -0.20 8.13 7.02
CA SER A 194 0.25 7.55 8.29
C SER A 194 1.38 8.34 8.99
N ALA A 195 2.07 9.21 8.25
CA ALA A 195 3.14 10.07 8.75
C ALA A 195 2.66 11.42 9.31
N SER A 196 1.36 11.71 9.30
CA SER A 196 0.83 12.99 9.78
C SER A 196 0.75 13.05 11.32
N ASN A 197 1.09 14.20 11.91
CA ASN A 197 1.08 14.41 13.37
C ASN A 197 -0.27 14.12 14.05
N ASN A 198 -1.38 14.13 13.31
CA ASN A 198 -2.72 13.90 13.83
C ASN A 198 -3.25 12.49 13.53
N TYR A 199 -2.42 11.57 13.02
CA TYR A 199 -2.85 10.23 12.63
C TYR A 199 -3.54 9.48 13.77
N PHE A 200 -3.04 9.60 15.01
CA PHE A 200 -3.63 8.93 16.18
C PHE A 200 -5.05 9.41 16.51
N PHE A 201 -5.33 10.71 16.34
CA PHE A 201 -6.68 11.25 16.52
C PHE A 201 -7.61 10.76 15.40
N VAL A 202 -7.11 10.73 14.17
CA VAL A 202 -7.90 10.27 13.03
C VAL A 202 -8.16 8.77 13.10
N SER A 203 -7.22 7.97 13.61
CA SER A 203 -7.33 6.51 13.67
C SER A 203 -8.40 6.02 14.65
N SER A 204 -8.74 6.81 15.68
CA SER A 204 -9.78 6.48 16.66
C SER A 204 -11.21 6.79 16.18
N LEU A 205 -11.36 7.54 15.09
CA LEU A 205 -12.66 7.85 14.51
C LEU A 205 -13.26 6.64 13.79
N SER A 206 -14.60 6.58 13.72
CA SER A 206 -15.29 5.63 12.86
C SER A 206 -15.07 5.96 11.37
N GLU A 207 -15.27 4.97 10.50
CA GLU A 207 -15.09 5.16 9.05
C GLU A 207 -16.06 6.20 8.46
N ASP A 208 -17.29 6.28 8.98
CA ASP A 208 -18.26 7.32 8.60
C ASP A 208 -17.75 8.73 8.97
N GLU A 209 -17.18 8.89 10.16
CA GLU A 209 -16.58 10.16 10.58
C GLU A 209 -15.35 10.53 9.74
N LYS A 210 -14.51 9.55 9.38
CA LYS A 210 -13.35 9.78 8.51
C LYS A 210 -13.76 10.25 7.12
N ILE A 211 -14.85 9.74 6.55
CA ILE A 211 -15.37 10.21 5.26
C ILE A 211 -15.79 11.67 5.33
N LYS A 212 -16.37 12.11 6.45
CA LYS A 212 -16.75 13.53 6.65
C LYS A 212 -15.53 14.46 6.72
N LEU A 213 -14.33 13.93 7.00
CA LEU A 213 -13.08 14.69 6.96
C LEU A 213 -12.48 14.80 5.54
N LEU A 214 -13.00 14.05 4.57
CA LEU A 214 -12.55 14.14 3.18
C LEU A 214 -13.13 15.39 2.51
N ASP A 215 -12.25 16.35 2.24
CA ASP A 215 -12.59 17.50 1.39
C ASP A 215 -12.41 17.12 -0.09
N PHE A 216 -13.47 16.55 -0.68
CA PHE A 216 -13.44 16.07 -2.07
C PHE A 216 -13.18 17.21 -3.08
N ASP A 217 -13.59 18.43 -2.78
CA ASP A 217 -13.30 19.57 -3.64
C ASP A 217 -11.80 19.84 -3.69
N ARG A 218 -11.12 19.81 -2.54
CA ARG A 218 -9.66 19.97 -2.48
C ARG A 218 -8.90 18.76 -3.02
N ILE A 219 -9.38 17.54 -2.72
CA ILE A 219 -8.78 16.29 -3.21
C ILE A 219 -8.73 16.29 -4.74
N TYR A 220 -9.83 16.63 -5.41
CA TYR A 220 -9.91 16.59 -6.87
C TYR A 220 -9.54 17.92 -7.56
N LYS A 221 -9.28 19.00 -6.80
CA LYS A 221 -8.86 20.29 -7.38
C LYS A 221 -7.51 20.14 -8.10
N PRO A 222 -7.41 20.50 -9.40
CA PRO A 222 -6.12 20.53 -10.08
C PRO A 222 -5.16 21.53 -9.44
N ILE A 223 -3.89 21.14 -9.27
CA ILE A 223 -2.83 22.01 -8.79
C ILE A 223 -2.17 22.71 -9.98
N ARG A 224 -2.12 24.03 -9.95
CA ARG A 224 -1.55 24.87 -11.01
C ARG A 224 -0.35 25.70 -10.57
N SER A 225 -0.14 25.88 -9.27
CA SER A 225 0.99 26.62 -8.72
C SER A 225 1.52 25.98 -7.44
N TRP A 226 2.70 26.42 -6.99
CA TRP A 226 3.31 25.96 -5.74
C TRP A 226 2.49 26.39 -4.52
N GLU A 227 1.93 27.60 -4.55
CA GLU A 227 1.05 28.10 -3.49
C GLU A 227 -0.21 27.23 -3.36
N GLU A 228 -0.81 26.84 -4.50
CA GLU A 228 -1.92 25.88 -4.50
C GLU A 228 -1.49 24.51 -3.96
N TYR A 229 -0.29 24.03 -4.32
CA TYR A 229 0.24 22.78 -3.80
C TYR A 229 0.33 22.79 -2.28
N GLU A 230 0.95 23.81 -1.70
CA GLU A 230 1.12 23.92 -0.24
C GLU A 230 -0.21 23.92 0.50
N ILE A 231 -1.26 24.52 -0.09
CA ILE A 231 -2.61 24.55 0.47
C ILE A 231 -3.31 23.19 0.32
N LEU A 232 -3.10 22.47 -0.77
CA LEU A 232 -3.89 21.28 -1.13
C LEU A 232 -3.22 19.94 -0.80
N LYS A 233 -1.91 19.92 -0.57
CA LYS A 233 -1.12 18.68 -0.42
C LYS A 233 -1.69 17.75 0.66
N ASP A 234 -2.12 18.29 1.79
CA ASP A 234 -2.67 17.52 2.90
C ASP A 234 -3.96 16.79 2.52
N SER A 235 -4.92 17.49 1.89
CA SER A 235 -6.17 16.86 1.46
C SER A 235 -5.91 15.81 0.39
N LYS A 236 -4.95 16.05 -0.51
CA LYS A 236 -4.59 15.13 -1.58
C LYS A 236 -3.85 13.88 -1.13
N GLN A 237 -3.46 13.79 0.14
CA GLN A 237 -2.90 12.58 0.74
C GLN A 237 -3.97 11.58 1.20
N ALA A 238 -5.25 11.86 0.96
CA ALA A 238 -6.30 10.93 1.30
C ALA A 238 -6.22 9.62 0.50
N GLU A 239 -6.41 8.49 1.18
CA GLU A 239 -6.32 7.14 0.63
C GLU A 239 -7.52 6.28 1.03
N ILE A 240 -7.83 5.30 0.18
CA ILE A 240 -8.70 4.17 0.48
C ILE A 240 -7.83 2.94 0.67
N LEU A 241 -7.96 2.29 1.83
CA LEU A 241 -7.15 1.15 2.23
C LEU A 241 -8.00 -0.11 2.06
N VAL A 242 -7.66 -0.96 1.09
CA VAL A 242 -8.38 -2.21 0.82
C VAL A 242 -7.67 -3.36 1.51
N LYS A 243 -8.40 -4.13 2.32
CA LYS A 243 -7.80 -5.23 3.08
C LYS A 243 -7.28 -6.35 2.16
N ASP A 244 -6.11 -6.87 2.49
CA ASP A 244 -5.42 -8.02 1.90
C ASP A 244 -4.99 -7.81 0.45
N ALA A 245 -5.92 -7.66 -0.49
CA ALA A 245 -5.60 -7.57 -1.91
C ALA A 245 -6.66 -6.84 -2.73
N VAL A 246 -6.22 -6.27 -3.85
CA VAL A 246 -7.06 -5.71 -4.93
C VAL A 246 -7.00 -6.65 -6.13
N PRO A 247 -8.05 -7.48 -6.37
CA PRO A 247 -8.06 -8.45 -7.47
C PRO A 247 -8.06 -7.81 -8.86
N LEU A 248 -7.54 -8.54 -9.85
CA LEU A 248 -7.51 -8.14 -11.26
C LEU A 248 -8.90 -7.81 -11.81
N ALA A 249 -9.94 -8.45 -11.28
CA ALA A 249 -11.33 -8.18 -11.65
C ALA A 249 -11.76 -6.71 -11.43
N TYR A 250 -11.05 -5.94 -10.60
CA TYR A 250 -11.34 -4.52 -10.39
C TYR A 250 -10.46 -3.61 -11.26
N PHE A 251 -9.53 -4.14 -12.04
CA PHE A 251 -8.65 -3.32 -12.86
C PHE A 251 -9.41 -2.89 -14.10
N MET A 252 -9.59 -1.58 -14.26
CA MET A 252 -10.23 -1.00 -15.43
C MET A 252 -9.23 -0.84 -16.57
N LYS A 253 -8.03 -0.36 -16.22
CA LYS A 253 -6.97 -0.02 -17.17
C LYS A 253 -5.62 0.01 -16.46
N ILE A 254 -4.57 -0.38 -17.18
CA ILE A 254 -3.18 -0.19 -16.76
C ILE A 254 -2.51 0.76 -17.73
N LEU A 255 -2.03 1.90 -17.24
CA LEU A 255 -1.16 2.79 -17.98
C LEU A 255 0.29 2.37 -17.76
N VAL A 256 1.03 2.18 -18.86
CA VAL A 256 2.43 1.75 -18.81
C VAL A 256 3.34 2.73 -19.53
N PRO A 257 4.63 2.84 -19.13
CA PRO A 257 5.59 3.65 -19.87
C PRO A 257 5.68 3.18 -21.33
N ARG A 258 5.86 4.11 -22.26
CA ARG A 258 6.09 3.78 -23.69
C ARG A 258 7.21 2.75 -23.83
N GLY A 259 6.99 1.76 -24.70
CA GLY A 259 7.92 0.66 -24.95
C GLY A 259 7.93 -0.44 -23.88
N TYR A 260 7.17 -0.32 -22.80
CA TYR A 260 6.96 -1.43 -21.87
C TYR A 260 6.01 -2.47 -22.49
N GLN A 261 6.39 -3.75 -22.42
CA GLN A 261 5.57 -4.86 -22.93
C GLN A 261 4.97 -5.63 -21.76
N ILE A 262 3.68 -5.94 -21.85
CA ILE A 262 2.97 -6.81 -20.92
C ILE A 262 2.65 -8.12 -21.64
N ASP A 263 2.80 -9.23 -20.92
CA ASP A 263 2.25 -10.51 -21.36
C ASP A 263 0.72 -10.45 -21.36
N ARG A 264 0.13 -10.46 -22.57
CA ARG A 264 -1.32 -10.37 -22.76
C ARG A 264 -2.07 -11.57 -22.19
N ASN A 265 -1.42 -12.74 -22.09
CA ASN A 265 -2.05 -13.92 -21.51
C ASN A 265 -2.33 -13.72 -20.02
N LEU A 266 -1.45 -13.01 -19.30
CA LEU A 266 -1.61 -12.71 -17.89
C LEU A 266 -2.56 -11.52 -17.64
N ALA A 267 -2.60 -10.56 -18.56
CA ALA A 267 -3.46 -9.38 -18.44
C ALA A 267 -4.94 -9.68 -18.68
N GLY A 268 -5.28 -10.81 -19.31
CA GLY A 268 -6.65 -11.16 -19.65
C GLY A 268 -7.34 -10.05 -20.46
N ASN A 269 -8.46 -9.54 -19.94
CA ASN A 269 -9.25 -8.48 -20.58
C ASN A 269 -8.87 -7.05 -20.14
N VAL A 270 -7.83 -6.89 -19.30
CA VAL A 270 -7.45 -5.57 -18.81
C VAL A 270 -6.88 -4.72 -19.95
N VAL A 271 -7.43 -3.52 -20.12
CA VAL A 271 -6.97 -2.58 -21.14
C VAL A 271 -5.59 -2.02 -20.74
N VAL A 272 -4.57 -2.29 -21.56
CA VAL A 272 -3.22 -1.76 -21.37
C VAL A 272 -2.98 -0.60 -22.33
N VAL A 273 -2.59 0.56 -21.79
CA VAL A 273 -2.37 1.77 -22.58
C VAL A 273 -0.94 2.29 -22.38
N PRO A 274 -0.09 2.22 -23.42
CA PRO A 274 1.23 2.85 -23.39
C PRO A 274 1.10 4.38 -23.41
N CYS A 275 1.71 5.08 -22.44
CA CYS A 275 1.73 6.54 -22.38
C CYS A 275 2.99 7.08 -21.66
N ASP A 276 3.08 8.39 -21.51
CA ASP A 276 4.05 9.01 -20.60
C ASP A 276 3.47 9.04 -19.19
N THR A 277 3.69 7.96 -18.44
CA THR A 277 3.17 7.79 -17.09
C THR A 277 3.79 8.76 -16.08
N ARG A 278 5.02 9.24 -16.31
CA ARG A 278 5.64 10.24 -15.43
C ARG A 278 4.92 11.57 -15.58
N SER A 279 4.68 12.02 -16.81
CA SER A 279 3.94 13.26 -17.06
C SER A 279 2.49 13.18 -16.57
N PHE A 280 1.88 11.99 -16.61
CA PHE A 280 0.54 11.76 -16.07
C PHE A 280 0.45 11.95 -14.54
N LEU A 281 1.49 11.59 -13.80
CA LEU A 281 1.56 11.74 -12.32
C LEU A 281 2.08 13.10 -11.86
N ARG A 282 2.66 13.90 -12.77
CA ARG A 282 3.28 15.18 -12.42
C ARG A 282 2.25 16.29 -12.24
N TYR A 283 2.50 17.17 -11.27
CA TYR A 283 1.86 18.47 -11.24
C TYR A 283 2.25 19.25 -12.49
N SER A 284 1.26 19.68 -13.27
CA SER A 284 1.50 20.60 -14.38
C SER A 284 1.62 22.02 -13.82
N PHE A 285 2.73 22.36 -13.15
CA PHE A 285 2.98 23.74 -12.71
C PHE A 285 3.09 24.72 -13.90
N ALA A 286 3.35 24.22 -15.12
CA ALA A 286 3.51 25.05 -16.31
C ALA A 286 2.77 24.52 -17.56
N GLU A 287 2.02 23.41 -17.50
CA GLU A 287 1.51 22.74 -18.72
C GLU A 287 0.03 22.35 -18.66
N ARG A 288 -0.84 23.34 -18.44
CA ARG A 288 -2.25 23.22 -18.86
C ARG A 288 -2.81 24.50 -19.49
N CYS A 289 -1.95 25.25 -20.20
CA CYS A 289 -2.37 26.35 -21.09
C CYS A 289 -2.44 25.95 -22.58
N LYS A 290 -2.34 24.66 -22.93
CA LYS A 290 -2.49 24.20 -24.32
C LYS A 290 -3.19 22.84 -24.41
N ARG A 291 -4.49 22.82 -24.15
CA ARG A 291 -5.48 21.93 -24.82
C ARG A 291 -6.86 22.26 -24.25
N TRP A 292 -7.83 22.43 -25.15
CA TRP A 292 -9.16 23.01 -24.93
C TRP A 292 -9.04 24.51 -24.61
N TRP A 293 -8.82 25.41 -25.58
CA TRP A 293 -9.53 25.69 -26.83
C TRP A 293 -8.57 26.25 -27.89
#